data_AF-A0A0M3QY46-F1
#
_entry.id   AF-A0A0M3QY46-F1
#
_cell.length_a   1.000
_cell.length_b   1.000
_cell.length_c   1.000
_cell.angle_alpha   90.00
_cell.angle_beta   90.00
_cell.angle_gamma   90.00
#
_symmetry.space_group_name_H-M   'P 1'
#
loop_
_entity.id
_entity.type
_entity.pdbx_description
1 polymer ?
#
loop_
_entity_poly.entity_id
_entity_poly.type
_entity_poly.pdbx_seq_one_letter_code
_entity_poly.pdbx_strand_id
1 'polypeptide(L)'
;MDLSKQLSLWAIALFAMLALYAQTASACMCMPSHPQTHFCTADYVVQLRVLRKSNTLEPGKTTYKVHIKRTYKATPEARHMLRDGRLATPNSDSMCGMQLDIGKVYIIAGRMPQLNLCNYHKEYIKMTINERHGFSGAYGKFCNCTITPCFGRHCQRQDYADSCKWSPFAKCERDFSACTPHKTRTPSGDKTLCRWRRTQLYKKCLSYP
;
A
#
# COMPACT_ATOMS: atom_id res chain seq x y z
N MET A 1 -57.16 14.79 18.59
CA MET A 1 -55.84 15.01 19.24
C MET A 1 -55.05 13.71 19.42
N ASP A 2 -55.60 12.54 19.04
CA ASP A 2 -54.93 11.24 19.23
C ASP A 2 -54.10 10.76 18.03
N LEU A 3 -54.50 11.11 16.80
CA LEU A 3 -53.76 10.71 15.60
C LEU A 3 -52.35 11.33 15.54
N SER A 4 -52.22 12.60 15.95
CA SER A 4 -50.92 13.28 16.01
C SER A 4 -50.01 12.70 17.10
N LYS A 5 -50.58 12.27 18.24
CA LYS A 5 -49.82 11.60 19.30
C LYS A 5 -49.36 10.21 18.87
N GLN A 6 -50.21 9.45 18.18
CA GLN A 6 -49.83 8.15 17.63
C GLN A 6 -48.74 8.28 16.56
N LEU A 7 -48.87 9.22 15.63
CA LEU A 7 -47.84 9.49 14.62
C LEU A 7 -46.50 9.88 15.25
N SER A 8 -46.50 10.70 16.31
CA SER A 8 -45.28 11.04 17.05
C SER A 8 -44.65 9.83 17.73
N LEU A 9 -45.45 8.94 18.33
CA LEU A 9 -44.93 7.71 18.97
C LEU A 9 -44.31 6.75 17.94
N TRP A 10 -44.94 6.59 16.77
CA TRP A 10 -44.38 5.81 15.67
C TRP A 10 -43.09 6.41 15.12
N ALA A 11 -43.03 7.74 14.98
CA ALA A 11 -41.82 8.43 14.54
C ALA A 11 -40.66 8.25 15.53
N ILE A 12 -40.93 8.34 16.83
CA ILE A 12 -39.93 8.11 17.88
C ILE A 12 -39.46 6.65 17.88
N ALA A 13 -40.38 5.69 17.74
CA ALA A 13 -40.04 4.27 17.68
C ALA A 13 -39.19 3.93 16.44
N LEU A 14 -39.53 4.50 15.28
CA LEU A 14 -38.76 4.36 14.05
C LEU A 14 -37.35 4.97 14.20
N PHE A 15 -37.25 6.16 14.80
CA PHE A 15 -35.98 6.82 15.06
C PHE A 15 -35.10 6.02 16.02
N ALA A 16 -35.68 5.47 17.09
CA ALA A 16 -34.97 4.62 18.04
C ALA A 16 -34.46 3.32 17.38
N MET A 17 -35.27 2.68 16.53
CA MET A 17 -34.84 1.55 15.70
C MET A 17 -33.66 1.93 14.81
N LEU A 18 -33.77 3.02 14.05
CA LEU A 18 -32.69 3.48 13.16
C LEU A 18 -31.40 3.80 13.91
N ALA A 19 -31.49 4.43 15.10
CA ALA A 19 -30.34 4.72 15.93
C ALA A 19 -29.66 3.46 16.50
N LEU A 20 -30.44 2.43 16.86
CA LEU A 20 -29.91 1.15 17.35
C LEU A 20 -29.26 0.32 16.22
N TYR A 21 -29.74 0.45 14.99
CA TYR A 21 -29.17 -0.20 13.80
C TYR A 21 -28.10 0.62 13.09
N ALA A 22 -27.86 1.87 13.50
CA ALA A 22 -26.75 2.69 13.03
C ALA A 22 -25.43 2.19 13.64
N GLN A 23 -25.05 0.95 13.32
CA GLN A 23 -23.68 0.52 13.51
C GLN A 23 -22.81 1.36 12.58
N THR A 24 -21.75 1.94 13.13
CA THR A 24 -20.73 2.58 12.32
C THR A 24 -20.12 1.52 11.43
N ALA A 25 -20.36 1.60 10.12
CA ALA A 25 -19.67 0.77 9.16
C ALA A 25 -18.21 1.23 9.11
N SER A 26 -17.36 0.65 9.96
CA SER A 26 -15.91 0.84 9.83
C SER A 26 -15.48 0.14 8.54
N ALA A 27 -15.17 0.93 7.52
CA ALA A 27 -14.60 0.44 6.28
C ALA A 27 -13.08 0.61 6.32
N CYS A 28 -12.34 -0.30 5.68
CA CYS A 28 -10.92 -0.15 5.52
C CYS A 28 -10.61 1.01 4.56
N MET A 29 -9.85 2.00 5.04
CA MET A 29 -9.30 3.06 4.20
C MET A 29 -7.77 3.08 4.31
N CYS A 30 -7.11 3.01 3.17
CA CYS A 30 -5.66 3.08 3.07
C CYS A 30 -5.25 4.36 2.33
N MET A 31 -4.27 5.08 2.88
CA MET A 31 -3.61 6.12 2.12
C MET A 31 -2.82 5.48 0.96
N PRO A 32 -3.06 5.87 -0.30
CA PRO A 32 -2.31 5.33 -1.42
C PRO A 32 -0.83 5.69 -1.28
N SER A 33 0.02 4.71 -1.56
CA SER A 33 1.46 4.87 -1.45
C SER A 33 2.17 4.26 -2.66
N HIS A 34 3.22 4.93 -3.12
CA HIS A 34 3.99 4.48 -4.27
C HIS A 34 4.74 3.17 -3.92
N PRO A 35 4.95 2.22 -4.86
CA PRO A 35 5.70 0.99 -4.59
C PRO A 35 7.07 1.19 -3.93
N GLN A 36 7.80 2.24 -4.34
CA GLN A 36 9.06 2.64 -3.71
C GLN A 36 8.88 3.03 -2.23
N THR A 37 7.84 3.82 -1.90
CA THR A 37 7.54 4.18 -0.51
C THR A 37 7.22 2.94 0.31
N HIS A 38 6.40 2.02 -0.21
CA HIS A 38 6.15 0.74 0.45
C HIS A 38 7.43 -0.05 0.73
N PHE A 39 8.37 -0.11 -0.22
CA PHE A 39 9.67 -0.74 0.01
C PHE A 39 10.47 -0.03 1.13
N CYS A 40 10.52 1.30 1.08
CA CYS A 40 11.32 2.10 2.00
C CYS A 40 10.80 2.03 3.44
N THR A 41 9.48 2.08 3.63
CA THR A 41 8.86 2.05 4.97
C THR A 41 8.56 0.65 5.50
N ALA A 42 8.75 -0.41 4.70
CA ALA A 42 8.49 -1.78 5.15
C ALA A 42 9.60 -2.30 6.08
N ASP A 43 9.22 -3.06 7.10
CA ASP A 43 10.16 -3.78 7.95
C ASP A 43 10.70 -5.02 7.25
N TYR A 44 9.89 -5.62 6.38
CA TYR A 44 10.29 -6.73 5.52
C TYR A 44 9.68 -6.67 4.12
N VAL A 45 10.45 -7.17 3.16
CA VAL A 45 10.06 -7.35 1.77
C VAL A 45 10.42 -8.77 1.36
N VAL A 46 9.41 -9.60 1.09
CA VAL A 46 9.59 -11.02 0.79
C VAL A 46 8.85 -11.44 -0.47
N GLN A 47 9.45 -12.36 -1.21
CA GLN A 47 8.77 -13.17 -2.21
C GLN A 47 8.38 -14.50 -1.58
N LEU A 48 7.11 -14.85 -1.63
CA LEU A 48 6.60 -16.06 -1.01
C LEU A 48 5.54 -16.75 -1.85
N ARG A 49 5.36 -18.05 -1.62
CA ARG A 49 4.25 -18.84 -2.15
C ARG A 49 3.27 -19.16 -1.03
N VAL A 50 1.98 -18.95 -1.27
CA VAL A 50 0.92 -19.33 -0.32
C VAL A 50 0.67 -20.83 -0.43
N LEU A 51 0.73 -21.54 0.69
CA LEU A 51 0.54 -22.99 0.74
C LEU A 51 -0.84 -23.36 1.28
N ARG A 52 -1.28 -22.70 2.35
CA ARG A 52 -2.58 -22.96 3.01
C ARG A 52 -3.13 -21.66 3.62
N LYS A 53 -4.44 -21.60 3.77
CA LYS A 53 -5.19 -20.54 4.48
C LYS A 53 -6.01 -21.19 5.60
N SER A 54 -6.04 -20.58 6.78
CA SER A 54 -6.90 -21.00 7.90
C SER A 54 -7.48 -19.78 8.62
N ASN A 55 -8.78 -19.84 8.94
CA ASN A 55 -9.49 -18.81 9.72
C ASN A 55 -9.76 -19.24 11.17
N THR A 56 -9.31 -20.43 11.56
CA THR A 56 -9.63 -21.04 12.87
C THR A 56 -8.47 -20.99 13.86
N LEU A 57 -7.26 -20.62 13.43
CA LEU A 57 -6.08 -20.57 14.27
C LEU A 57 -6.12 -19.40 15.26
N GLU A 58 -6.59 -18.25 14.81
CA GLU A 58 -6.72 -17.04 15.62
C GLU A 58 -8.09 -16.39 15.35
N PRO A 59 -8.91 -16.15 16.39
CA PRO A 59 -10.19 -15.47 16.21
C PRO A 59 -10.03 -14.12 15.51
N GLY A 60 -10.86 -13.85 14.51
CA GLY A 60 -10.84 -12.59 13.77
C GLY A 60 -9.70 -12.43 12.76
N LYS A 61 -8.85 -13.46 12.57
CA LYS A 61 -7.75 -13.40 11.60
C LYS A 61 -7.76 -14.57 10.62
N THR A 62 -7.25 -14.29 9.43
CA THR A 62 -6.84 -15.27 8.46
C THR A 62 -5.34 -15.47 8.56
N THR A 63 -4.92 -16.71 8.84
CA THR A 63 -3.52 -17.11 8.90
C THR A 63 -3.14 -17.92 7.67
N TYR A 64 -2.11 -17.47 6.97
CA TYR A 64 -1.53 -18.11 5.79
C TYR A 64 -0.27 -18.86 6.16
N LYS A 65 -0.19 -20.15 5.81
CA LYS A 65 1.07 -20.88 5.77
C LYS A 65 1.75 -20.56 4.44
N VAL A 66 2.98 -20.07 4.50
CA VAL A 66 3.73 -19.58 3.34
C VAL A 66 5.10 -20.25 3.24
N HIS A 67 5.60 -20.37 2.02
CA HIS A 67 6.99 -20.72 1.74
C HIS A 67 7.71 -19.48 1.22
N ILE A 68 8.65 -18.95 2.01
CA ILE A 68 9.45 -17.78 1.63
C ILE A 68 10.48 -18.23 0.60
N LYS A 69 10.35 -17.74 -0.63
CA LYS A 69 11.30 -18.00 -1.71
C LYS A 69 12.53 -17.11 -1.63
N ARG A 70 12.33 -15.84 -1.27
CA ARG A 70 13.40 -14.84 -1.19
C ARG A 70 13.05 -13.72 -0.22
N THR A 71 14.04 -13.25 0.51
CA THR A 71 13.94 -12.07 1.38
C THR A 71 14.82 -10.96 0.81
N TYR A 72 14.21 -9.83 0.46
CA TYR A 72 14.92 -8.67 -0.12
C TYR A 72 15.28 -7.64 0.94
N LYS A 73 14.44 -7.51 1.97
CA LYS A 73 14.62 -6.63 3.13
C LYS A 73 13.98 -7.32 4.33
N ALA A 74 14.61 -7.27 5.50
CA ALA A 74 14.01 -7.69 6.76
C ALA A 74 14.85 -7.18 7.93
N THR A 75 14.24 -6.49 8.90
CA THR A 75 14.86 -6.20 10.21
C THR A 75 15.11 -7.50 10.98
N PRO A 76 15.97 -7.52 12.02
CA PRO A 76 16.19 -8.70 12.85
C PRO A 76 14.90 -9.31 13.41
N GLU A 77 13.98 -8.48 13.88
CA GLU A 77 12.69 -8.86 14.46
C GLU A 77 11.79 -9.46 13.37
N ALA A 78 11.76 -8.84 12.19
CA ALA A 78 11.00 -9.35 11.06
C ALA A 78 11.53 -10.70 10.58
N ARG A 79 12.86 -10.90 10.57
CA ARG A 79 13.46 -12.20 10.26
C ARG A 79 13.00 -13.26 11.26
N HIS A 80 12.95 -12.93 12.55
CA HIS A 80 12.46 -13.85 13.57
C HIS A 80 10.99 -14.23 13.34
N MET A 81 10.10 -13.24 13.16
CA MET A 81 8.68 -13.45 12.87
C MET A 81 8.46 -14.33 11.61
N LEU A 82 9.28 -14.14 10.58
CA LEU A 82 9.16 -14.85 9.31
C LEU A 82 9.63 -16.31 9.36
N ARG A 83 10.38 -16.73 10.40
CA ARG A 83 10.92 -18.10 10.52
C ARG A 83 9.84 -19.18 10.52
N ASP A 84 8.70 -18.91 11.13
CA ASP A 84 7.61 -19.87 11.27
C ASP A 84 6.81 -20.07 9.98
N GLY A 85 7.08 -19.26 8.95
CA GLY A 85 6.38 -19.34 7.67
C GLY A 85 4.88 -19.12 7.80
N ARG A 86 4.45 -18.27 8.75
CA ARG A 86 3.06 -17.90 8.98
C ARG A 86 2.88 -16.40 8.88
N LEU A 87 1.84 -15.97 8.18
CA LEU A 87 1.43 -14.58 8.11
C LEU A 87 -0.04 -14.48 8.51
N ALA A 88 -0.36 -13.60 9.46
CA ALA A 88 -1.72 -13.37 9.91
C ALA A 88 -2.19 -11.97 9.50
N THR A 89 -3.43 -11.88 9.05
CA THR A 89 -4.11 -10.62 8.66
C THR A 89 -5.56 -10.68 9.13
N PRO A 90 -6.28 -9.56 9.29
CA PRO A 90 -7.71 -9.59 9.60
C PRO A 90 -8.50 -10.46 8.61
N ASN A 91 -9.56 -11.12 9.07
CA ASN A 91 -10.29 -12.09 8.24
C ASN A 91 -11.34 -11.48 7.30
N SER A 92 -11.59 -10.17 7.40
CA SER A 92 -12.59 -9.45 6.61
C SER A 92 -11.99 -8.21 5.95
N ASP A 93 -12.49 -7.87 4.76
CA ASP A 93 -11.99 -6.73 3.98
C ASP A 93 -12.32 -5.40 4.68
N SER A 94 -13.47 -5.33 5.39
CA SER A 94 -13.84 -4.17 6.21
C SER A 94 -12.82 -3.87 7.32
N MET A 95 -12.13 -4.91 7.82
CA MET A 95 -11.05 -4.79 8.79
C MET A 95 -9.65 -4.73 8.15
N CYS A 96 -9.54 -4.43 6.85
CA CYS A 96 -8.30 -4.43 6.10
C CYS A 96 -7.64 -5.82 6.00
N GLY A 97 -8.43 -6.88 5.90
CA GLY A 97 -7.94 -8.23 5.64
C GLY A 97 -7.30 -8.36 4.26
N MET A 98 -6.08 -8.90 4.21
CA MET A 98 -5.41 -9.19 2.94
C MET A 98 -5.86 -10.56 2.40
N GLN A 99 -6.39 -10.60 1.18
CA GLN A 99 -6.78 -11.84 0.51
C GLN A 99 -5.65 -12.35 -0.38
N LEU A 100 -5.09 -13.51 -0.02
CA LEU A 100 -4.06 -14.18 -0.80
C LEU A 100 -4.53 -15.55 -1.28
N ASP A 101 -4.28 -15.87 -2.54
CA ASP A 101 -4.72 -17.13 -3.13
C ASP A 101 -3.68 -18.23 -2.94
N ILE A 102 -4.17 -19.42 -2.59
CA ILE A 102 -3.33 -20.62 -2.44
C ILE A 102 -2.64 -20.94 -3.77
N GLY A 103 -1.37 -21.33 -3.69
CA GLY A 103 -0.56 -21.73 -4.84
C GLY A 103 0.09 -20.57 -5.59
N LYS A 104 -0.38 -19.33 -5.41
CA LYS A 104 0.19 -18.14 -6.06
C LYS A 104 1.42 -17.61 -5.34
N VAL A 105 2.22 -16.85 -6.07
CA VAL A 105 3.46 -16.21 -5.59
C VAL A 105 3.25 -14.72 -5.49
N TYR A 106 3.56 -14.13 -4.34
CA TYR A 106 3.39 -12.71 -4.07
C TYR A 106 4.71 -12.04 -3.67
N ILE A 107 4.85 -10.76 -3.97
CA ILE A 107 5.73 -9.85 -3.22
C ILE A 107 4.90 -9.17 -2.16
N ILE A 108 5.37 -9.24 -0.91
CA ILE A 108 4.76 -8.54 0.23
C ILE A 108 5.79 -7.60 0.83
N ALA A 109 5.42 -6.32 0.98
CA ALA A 109 6.17 -5.33 1.76
C ALA A 109 5.37 -4.98 3.03
N GLY A 110 5.67 -5.71 4.10
CA GLY A 110 4.93 -5.64 5.35
C GLY A 110 5.55 -4.70 6.37
N ARG A 111 4.70 -4.16 7.24
CA ARG A 111 5.09 -3.40 8.43
C ARG A 111 4.65 -4.19 9.65
N MET A 112 5.51 -4.33 10.63
CA MET A 112 5.19 -4.99 11.90
C MET A 112 4.44 -4.02 12.83
N PRO A 113 3.61 -4.51 13.76
CA PRO A 113 3.30 -5.93 13.99
C PRO A 113 2.18 -6.49 13.10
N GLN A 114 1.54 -5.68 12.25
CA GLN A 114 0.31 -6.08 11.55
C GLN A 114 0.46 -6.08 10.02
N LEU A 115 0.15 -7.23 9.40
CA LEU A 115 -0.06 -7.35 7.96
C LEU A 115 -1.54 -7.09 7.63
N ASN A 116 -1.81 -6.12 6.76
CA ASN A 116 -3.15 -5.73 6.35
C ASN A 116 -3.19 -5.29 4.88
N LEU A 117 -4.38 -4.98 4.40
CA LEU A 117 -4.67 -4.57 3.02
C LEU A 117 -3.89 -3.31 2.58
N CYS A 118 -3.48 -2.45 3.52
CA CYS A 118 -2.71 -1.24 3.23
C CYS A 118 -1.21 -1.51 3.04
N ASN A 119 -0.75 -2.73 3.27
CA ASN A 119 0.60 -3.15 2.89
C ASN A 119 0.66 -3.47 1.40
N TYR A 120 1.82 -3.27 0.79
CA TYR A 120 2.00 -3.68 -0.59
C TYR A 120 1.95 -5.20 -0.67
N HIS A 121 1.03 -5.70 -1.47
CA HIS A 121 0.97 -7.09 -1.87
C HIS A 121 0.59 -7.13 -3.34
N LYS A 122 1.34 -7.89 -4.13
CA LYS A 122 1.02 -8.07 -5.55
C LYS A 122 1.50 -9.44 -6.00
N GLU A 123 0.67 -10.10 -6.81
CA GLU A 123 1.04 -11.35 -7.43
C GLU A 123 2.26 -11.13 -8.33
N TYR A 124 3.31 -11.94 -8.15
CA TYR A 124 4.62 -11.73 -8.75
C TYR A 124 4.57 -11.64 -10.29
N ILE A 125 3.68 -12.40 -10.92
CA ILE A 125 3.51 -12.42 -12.38
C ILE A 125 2.76 -11.17 -12.91
N LYS A 126 2.02 -10.47 -12.05
CA LYS A 126 1.27 -9.24 -12.40
C LYS A 126 2.08 -7.96 -12.18
N MET A 127 3.30 -8.08 -11.66
CA MET A 127 4.18 -6.93 -11.43
C MET A 127 4.80 -6.42 -12.74
N THR A 128 4.97 -5.11 -12.84
CA THR A 128 5.73 -4.50 -13.92
C THR A 128 7.21 -4.87 -13.81
N ILE A 129 7.95 -4.68 -14.90
CA ILE A 129 9.41 -4.89 -14.90
C ILE A 129 10.08 -3.95 -13.88
N ASN A 130 9.61 -2.70 -13.78
CA ASN A 130 10.15 -1.73 -12.82
C ASN A 130 9.80 -2.08 -11.38
N GLU A 131 8.58 -2.57 -11.10
CA GLU A 131 8.25 -3.05 -9.76
C GLU A 131 9.15 -4.23 -9.37
N ARG A 132 9.34 -5.23 -10.25
CA ARG A 132 10.21 -6.38 -9.97
C ARG A 132 11.65 -5.94 -9.71
N HIS A 133 12.20 -5.04 -10.53
CA HIS A 133 13.52 -4.49 -10.31
C HIS A 133 13.60 -3.66 -9.02
N GLY A 134 12.61 -2.82 -8.77
CA GLY A 134 12.47 -1.98 -7.58
C GLY A 134 12.49 -2.79 -6.28
N PHE A 135 11.56 -3.74 -6.14
CA PHE A 135 11.46 -4.61 -4.96
C PHE A 135 12.64 -5.58 -4.81
N SER A 136 13.38 -5.86 -5.90
CA SER A 136 14.61 -6.66 -5.80
C SER A 136 15.76 -5.97 -5.04
N GLY A 137 15.59 -4.70 -4.68
CA GLY A 137 16.52 -3.90 -3.88
C GLY A 137 16.84 -2.54 -4.48
N ALA A 138 16.46 -2.28 -5.74
CA ALA A 138 16.78 -1.02 -6.40
C ALA A 138 16.09 0.18 -5.73
N TYR A 139 14.88 0.03 -5.20
CA TYR A 139 14.21 1.09 -4.43
C TYR A 139 14.97 1.49 -3.17
N GLY A 140 15.68 0.55 -2.53
CA GLY A 140 16.45 0.80 -1.31
C GLY A 140 17.54 1.86 -1.48
N LYS A 141 18.13 1.95 -2.68
CA LYS A 141 19.18 2.93 -3.00
C LYS A 141 18.67 4.37 -2.98
N PHE A 142 17.36 4.57 -3.06
CA PHE A 142 16.74 5.88 -3.26
C PHE A 142 15.70 6.21 -2.17
N CYS A 143 15.77 5.54 -1.02
CA CYS A 143 14.86 5.83 0.09
C CYS A 143 15.08 7.20 0.73
N ASN A 144 16.21 7.85 0.47
CA ASN A 144 16.45 9.25 0.85
C ASN A 144 15.57 10.23 0.07
N CYS A 145 14.99 9.80 -1.05
CA CYS A 145 14.05 10.61 -1.81
C CYS A 145 12.61 10.30 -1.40
N THR A 146 11.97 11.27 -0.75
CA THR A 146 10.58 11.16 -0.31
C THR A 146 9.62 11.26 -1.50
N ILE A 147 8.62 10.38 -1.53
CA ILE A 147 7.51 10.47 -2.48
C ILE A 147 6.28 10.92 -1.72
N THR A 148 5.76 12.09 -2.08
CA THR A 148 4.62 12.70 -1.41
C THR A 148 3.37 12.47 -2.25
N PRO A 149 2.38 11.72 -1.76
CA PRO A 149 1.11 11.56 -2.45
C PRO A 149 0.41 12.92 -2.55
N CYS A 150 -0.16 13.23 -3.70
CA CYS A 150 -0.94 14.44 -3.92
C CYS A 150 -2.23 14.15 -4.69
N PHE A 151 -3.21 15.02 -4.48
CA PHE A 151 -4.56 14.89 -5.03
C PHE A 151 -4.97 16.19 -5.71
N GLY A 152 -5.92 16.09 -6.64
CA GLY A 152 -6.46 17.24 -7.38
C GLY A 152 -5.62 17.69 -8.58
N ARG A 153 -6.13 18.72 -9.26
CA ARG A 153 -5.65 19.19 -10.58
C ARG A 153 -4.25 19.82 -10.57
N HIS A 154 -3.71 20.13 -9.40
CA HIS A 154 -2.40 20.81 -9.24
C HIS A 154 -1.30 19.89 -8.70
N CYS A 155 -1.55 18.58 -8.58
CA CYS A 155 -0.60 17.59 -8.06
C CYS A 155 0.72 17.51 -8.85
N GLN A 156 0.68 17.76 -10.16
CA GLN A 156 1.86 17.72 -11.04
C GLN A 156 2.52 19.09 -11.26
N ARG A 157 2.04 20.17 -10.61
CA ARG A 157 2.66 21.48 -10.73
C ARG A 157 3.75 21.66 -9.65
N GLN A 158 4.95 21.99 -10.14
CA GLN A 158 6.22 22.32 -9.46
C GLN A 158 7.05 21.16 -8.87
N ASP A 159 8.24 20.99 -9.48
CA ASP A 159 9.37 20.11 -9.14
C ASP A 159 10.50 20.86 -8.37
N TYR A 160 10.14 21.84 -7.52
CA TYR A 160 11.12 22.66 -6.77
C TYR A 160 11.36 22.19 -5.33
N ALA A 161 11.10 20.91 -5.03
CA ALA A 161 11.25 20.39 -3.68
C ALA A 161 12.12 19.13 -3.66
N ASP A 162 12.70 18.82 -2.51
CA ASP A 162 13.49 17.62 -2.23
C ASP A 162 12.66 16.32 -2.23
N SER A 163 11.51 16.30 -2.90
CA SER A 163 10.57 15.18 -2.94
C SER A 163 9.89 15.05 -4.31
N CYS A 164 9.54 13.82 -4.67
CA CYS A 164 8.72 13.56 -5.86
C CYS A 164 7.23 13.58 -5.49
N LYS A 165 6.47 14.45 -6.13
CA LYS A 165 5.00 14.42 -6.04
C LYS A 165 4.43 13.26 -6.86
N TRP A 166 3.43 12.57 -6.32
CA TRP A 166 2.79 11.43 -6.98
C TRP A 166 1.27 11.48 -6.84
N SER A 167 0.54 11.40 -7.96
CA SER A 167 -0.90 11.13 -7.91
C SER A 167 -1.13 9.62 -7.95
N PRO A 168 -2.04 9.06 -7.14
CA PRO A 168 -2.46 7.66 -7.25
C PRO A 168 -3.02 7.28 -8.62
N PHE A 169 -3.51 8.27 -9.38
CA PHE A 169 -4.03 8.11 -10.74
C PHE A 169 -2.93 8.16 -11.82
N ALA A 170 -1.74 8.64 -11.48
CA ALA A 170 -0.62 8.77 -12.41
C ALA A 170 0.14 7.44 -12.53
N LYS A 171 -0.23 6.65 -13.56
CA LYS A 171 0.33 5.32 -13.82
C LYS A 171 1.77 5.38 -14.31
N CYS A 172 2.17 6.44 -15.03
CA CYS A 172 3.49 6.51 -15.63
C CYS A 172 4.62 6.50 -14.60
N GLU A 173 4.47 7.29 -13.54
CA GLU A 173 5.39 7.38 -12.42
C GLU A 173 5.48 6.04 -11.69
N ARG A 174 4.32 5.41 -11.42
CA ARG A 174 4.20 4.13 -10.73
C ARG A 174 4.82 2.97 -11.52
N ASP A 175 4.52 2.88 -12.81
CA ASP A 175 4.80 1.70 -13.63
C ASP A 175 6.12 1.82 -14.39
N PHE A 176 6.56 3.05 -14.70
CA PHE A 176 7.70 3.32 -15.58
C PHE A 176 8.83 4.17 -14.97
N SER A 177 8.67 4.67 -13.75
CA SER A 177 9.66 5.52 -13.09
C SER A 177 9.97 5.10 -11.65
N ALA A 178 10.95 5.79 -11.07
CA ALA A 178 11.33 5.74 -9.67
C ALA A 178 11.80 7.14 -9.26
N CYS A 179 11.56 7.52 -8.01
CA CYS A 179 12.03 8.79 -7.48
C CYS A 179 13.51 8.66 -7.10
N THR A 180 14.38 9.39 -7.78
CA THR A 180 15.83 9.25 -7.65
C THR A 180 16.52 10.60 -7.45
N PRO A 181 17.65 10.66 -6.73
CA PRO A 181 18.42 11.89 -6.58
C PRO A 181 19.04 12.31 -7.92
N HIS A 182 18.95 13.59 -8.24
CA HIS A 182 19.53 14.20 -9.44
C HIS A 182 20.40 15.39 -9.02
N LYS A 183 21.68 15.36 -9.40
CA LYS A 183 22.59 16.48 -9.17
C LYS A 183 22.29 17.60 -10.16
N THR A 184 22.16 18.82 -9.66
CA THR A 184 21.95 20.02 -10.47
C THR A 184 23.02 21.03 -10.08
N ARG A 185 23.80 21.49 -11.06
CA ARG A 185 24.77 22.57 -10.86
C ARG A 185 24.01 23.87 -10.69
N THR A 186 24.17 24.53 -9.56
CA THR A 186 23.66 25.90 -9.34
C THR A 186 24.83 26.85 -9.13
N PRO A 187 24.67 28.16 -9.37
CA PRO A 187 25.71 29.14 -9.08
C PRO A 187 26.19 29.12 -7.61
N SER A 188 25.34 28.63 -6.70
CA SER A 188 25.62 28.48 -5.26
C SER A 188 26.23 27.11 -4.89
N GLY A 189 26.58 26.26 -5.87
CA GLY A 189 27.11 24.91 -5.68
C GLY A 189 26.20 23.79 -6.20
N ASP A 190 26.66 22.55 -6.08
CA ASP A 190 25.89 21.37 -6.49
C ASP A 190 24.74 21.10 -5.51
N LYS A 191 23.49 21.11 -6.01
CA LYS A 191 22.30 20.71 -5.25
C LYS A 191 21.81 19.36 -5.73
N THR A 192 21.47 18.47 -4.79
CA THR A 192 20.84 17.17 -5.11
C THR A 192 19.35 17.30 -4.90
N LEU A 193 18.56 17.12 -5.96
CA LEU A 193 17.10 17.20 -5.93
C LEU A 193 16.49 15.85 -6.31
N CYS A 194 15.42 15.45 -5.66
CA CYS A 194 14.71 14.22 -5.98
C CYS A 194 13.74 14.41 -7.14
N ARG A 195 13.87 13.58 -8.17
CA ARG A 195 13.05 13.67 -9.39
C ARG A 195 12.71 12.29 -9.93
N TRP A 196 11.58 12.21 -10.65
CA TRP A 196 11.21 11.01 -11.40
C TRP A 196 12.25 10.70 -12.47
N ARG A 197 12.81 9.50 -12.42
CA ARG A 197 13.80 9.01 -13.39
C ARG A 197 13.22 9.02 -14.80
N ARG A 198 13.86 9.76 -15.71
CA ARG A 198 13.43 9.95 -17.11
C ARG A 198 13.89 8.80 -18.03
N THR A 199 13.27 7.62 -17.91
CA THR A 199 13.49 6.48 -18.82
C THR A 199 12.75 6.68 -20.15
N GLN A 200 13.13 5.95 -21.21
CA GLN A 200 12.41 6.01 -22.50
C GLN A 200 10.95 5.55 -22.37
N LEU A 201 10.70 4.49 -21.59
CA LEU A 201 9.34 4.01 -21.31
C LEU A 201 8.51 5.05 -20.55
N TYR A 202 9.11 5.73 -19.58
CA TYR A 202 8.43 6.78 -18.84
C TYR A 202 8.07 7.97 -19.74
N LYS A 203 9.01 8.42 -20.58
CA LYS A 203 8.75 9.49 -21.57
C LYS A 203 7.63 9.10 -22.53
N LYS A 204 7.65 7.86 -23.05
CA LYS A 204 6.62 7.33 -23.95
C LYS A 204 5.24 7.27 -23.28
N CYS A 205 5.18 6.89 -22.01
CA CYS A 205 3.94 6.91 -21.24
C CYS A 205 3.39 8.33 -21.09
N LEU A 206 4.23 9.31 -20.77
CA LEU A 206 3.79 10.70 -20.62
C LEU A 206 3.27 11.33 -21.93
N SER A 207 3.73 10.87 -23.09
CA SER A 207 3.22 11.33 -24.40
C SER A 207 1.83 10.78 -24.75
N TYR A 208 1.42 9.67 -24.12
CA TYR A 208 0.10 9.05 -24.29
C TYR A 208 -0.41 8.56 -22.92
N PRO A 209 -0.75 9.50 -22.02
CA PRO A 209 -0.97 9.23 -20.59
C PRO A 209 -2.23 8.41 -20.29
#